data_AF-A0A924JMX9-F1
#
_entry.id   AF-A0A924JMX9-F1
#
_cell.length_a   1.000
_cell.length_b   1.000
_cell.length_c   1.000
_cell.angle_alpha   90.00
_cell.angle_beta   90.00
_cell.angle_gamma   90.00
#
_symmetry.space_group_name_H-M   'P 1'
#
loop_
_entity.id
_entity.type
_entity.pdbx_description
1 polymer ?
#
loop_
_entity_poly.entity_id
_entity_poly.type
_entity_poly.pdbx_seq_one_letter_code
_entity_poly.pdbx_strand_id
1 'polypeptide(L)'
;IVHGPSASACVTLGAKPYFSVLGGDIAAGPGFGGNCVSGTADIIGSNSDAAPYNGSGSQLAALALTNIKSFVTGKVQPGNTGTTWVDSIAGGSSPSELALSNDPASVAIGSGYYGGNYGQANWCVPDYYSNVDETAPGVDTTLNGNNTPTAQLSNTNQVYFVNGDLSIMGSNDIPANGQKTIIKVNGDVYIKKSITYASAGTDVTKIPQLQIIASGSIYVDNSVTQLDGFYAAQGSKLNSAGLFVTCSDAAGQILQSSATCGNQLRINGGVATKQLILNRARGDRDGRYSQPEEPAEIITFSPQFWLPNSTESNSVGAWQSVTSLPPIL
;
A
#
# COMPACT_ATOMS: atom_id res chain seq x y z
N ILE A 1 -10.99 -14.21 -8.74
CA ILE A 1 -10.32 -14.67 -9.98
C ILE A 1 -9.12 -13.76 -10.15
N VAL A 2 -7.91 -14.29 -10.02
CA VAL A 2 -6.69 -13.50 -10.22
C VAL A 2 -6.32 -13.60 -11.68
N HIS A 3 -6.18 -12.46 -12.36
CA HIS A 3 -5.68 -12.40 -13.74
C HIS A 3 -4.17 -12.18 -13.72
N GLY A 4 -3.39 -13.17 -14.17
CA GLY A 4 -1.95 -13.02 -14.41
C GLY A 4 -1.66 -12.62 -15.86
N PRO A 5 -0.55 -11.89 -16.13
CA PRO A 5 -0.28 -11.28 -17.44
C PRO A 5 0.30 -12.22 -18.51
N SER A 6 0.27 -13.54 -18.36
CA SER A 6 0.78 -14.48 -19.39
C SER A 6 -0.04 -15.76 -19.45
N ALA A 7 -0.88 -15.88 -20.49
CA ALA A 7 -1.58 -17.08 -21.00
C ALA A 7 -1.94 -18.20 -19.99
N SER A 8 -2.31 -17.83 -18.76
CA SER A 8 -2.34 -18.74 -17.61
C SER A 8 -3.72 -19.30 -17.38
N ALA A 9 -3.76 -20.61 -17.14
CA ALA A 9 -4.93 -21.31 -16.65
C ALA A 9 -5.56 -20.53 -15.48
N CYS A 10 -6.87 -20.29 -15.55
CA CYS A 10 -7.61 -19.71 -14.44
C CYS A 10 -7.52 -20.65 -13.24
N VAL A 11 -6.72 -20.32 -12.25
CA VAL A 11 -6.72 -21.02 -10.97
C VAL A 11 -7.87 -20.46 -10.14
N THR A 12 -8.89 -21.30 -9.91
CA THR A 12 -9.95 -20.98 -8.95
C THR A 12 -9.40 -21.19 -7.55
N LEU A 13 -9.13 -20.09 -6.85
CA LEU A 13 -8.96 -20.13 -5.40
C LEU A 13 -10.35 -20.34 -4.78
N GLY A 14 -10.50 -21.41 -3.99
CA GLY A 14 -11.73 -21.66 -3.24
C GLY A 14 -11.97 -20.62 -2.16
N ALA A 15 -10.89 -20.13 -1.54
CA ALA A 15 -10.89 -19.01 -0.60
C ALA A 15 -11.03 -17.66 -1.33
N LYS A 16 -11.66 -16.68 -0.68
CA LYS A 16 -11.81 -15.30 -1.16
C LYS A 16 -10.95 -14.37 -0.30
N PRO A 17 -9.63 -14.32 -0.56
CA PRO A 17 -8.74 -13.40 0.16
C PRO A 17 -9.20 -11.97 -0.06
N TYR A 18 -8.92 -11.12 0.93
CA TYR A 18 -9.32 -9.73 0.95
C TYR A 18 -8.25 -8.88 1.63
N PHE A 19 -8.34 -7.56 1.50
CA PHE A 19 -7.41 -6.63 2.12
C PHE A 19 -8.15 -5.55 2.91
N SER A 20 -7.53 -5.06 3.97
CA SER A 20 -8.10 -4.01 4.82
C SER A 20 -7.15 -2.83 4.94
N VAL A 21 -7.72 -1.62 4.89
CA VAL A 21 -7.01 -0.36 5.14
C VAL A 21 -7.41 0.18 6.51
N LEU A 22 -6.46 0.24 7.43
CA LEU A 22 -6.66 0.66 8.82
C LEU A 22 -6.11 2.06 9.05
N GLY A 23 -6.87 2.93 9.70
CA GLY A 23 -6.48 4.26 10.14
C GLY A 23 -6.31 5.29 9.02
N GLY A 24 -6.70 4.95 7.78
CA GLY A 24 -6.43 5.78 6.62
C GLY A 24 -7.43 5.59 5.48
N ASP A 25 -7.22 6.42 4.46
CA ASP A 25 -7.98 6.45 3.21
C ASP A 25 -7.26 5.65 2.11
N ILE A 26 -8.00 5.25 1.09
CA ILE A 26 -7.44 4.74 -0.17
C ILE A 26 -7.93 5.60 -1.33
N ALA A 27 -7.04 5.87 -2.28
CA ALA A 27 -7.38 6.66 -3.45
C ALA A 27 -6.77 6.07 -4.73
N ALA A 28 -7.56 6.04 -5.80
CA ALA A 28 -7.18 5.53 -7.12
C ALA A 28 -7.59 6.52 -8.21
N GLY A 29 -6.69 6.76 -9.16
CA GLY A 29 -6.91 7.68 -10.28
C GLY A 29 -6.09 8.97 -10.31
N PRO A 30 -5.60 9.56 -9.19
CA PRO A 30 -4.68 10.70 -9.32
C PRO A 30 -3.39 10.26 -10.02
N GLY A 31 -2.83 11.15 -10.85
CA GLY A 31 -1.51 10.94 -11.43
C GLY A 31 -0.39 11.52 -10.55
N PHE A 32 0.86 11.15 -10.85
CA PHE A 32 2.04 11.69 -10.17
C PHE A 32 2.48 13.05 -10.75
N GLY A 33 2.92 13.95 -9.88
CA GLY A 33 3.56 15.23 -10.22
C GLY A 33 2.61 16.41 -10.34
N GLY A 34 3.14 17.64 -10.32
CA GLY A 34 2.32 18.87 -10.24
C GLY A 34 1.42 19.17 -11.46
N ASN A 35 1.72 18.57 -12.62
CA ASN A 35 0.92 18.65 -13.85
C ASN A 35 0.43 17.26 -14.26
N CYS A 36 -0.05 16.49 -13.28
CA CYS A 36 -0.51 15.14 -13.54
C CYS A 36 -1.78 15.14 -14.41
N VAL A 37 -1.93 14.07 -15.19
CA VAL A 37 -3.20 13.71 -15.82
C VAL A 37 -3.84 12.66 -14.94
N SER A 38 -4.99 12.98 -14.36
CA SER A 38 -5.80 12.00 -13.65
C SER A 38 -6.34 10.95 -14.63
N GLY A 39 -6.21 9.68 -14.26
CA GLY A 39 -6.56 8.53 -15.11
C GLY A 39 -7.85 7.83 -14.68
N THR A 40 -8.28 6.87 -15.51
CA THR A 40 -9.29 5.89 -15.10
C THR A 40 -8.66 4.87 -14.18
N ALA A 41 -9.19 4.70 -12.97
CA ALA A 41 -8.71 3.72 -12.01
C ALA A 41 -9.84 3.24 -11.12
N ASP A 42 -9.77 1.95 -10.78
CA ASP A 42 -10.74 1.26 -9.95
C ASP A 42 -10.11 0.86 -8.61
N ILE A 43 -10.95 0.77 -7.57
CA ILE A 43 -10.66 0.01 -6.36
C ILE A 43 -11.48 -1.27 -6.42
N ILE A 44 -10.82 -2.43 -6.45
CA ILE A 44 -11.50 -3.72 -6.56
C ILE A 44 -11.06 -4.59 -5.37
N GLY A 45 -12.02 -4.95 -4.54
CA GLY A 45 -11.84 -5.80 -3.37
C GLY A 45 -12.61 -7.11 -3.44
N SER A 46 -12.65 -7.78 -2.30
CA SER A 46 -13.44 -8.99 -2.09
C SER A 46 -14.28 -8.83 -0.83
N ASN A 47 -15.51 -8.34 -0.97
CA ASN A 47 -16.48 -8.18 0.10
C ASN A 47 -17.73 -9.05 -0.14
N SER A 48 -18.44 -9.46 0.92
CA SER A 48 -19.70 -10.20 0.83
C SER A 48 -20.82 -9.41 0.16
N ASP A 49 -20.68 -8.09 0.04
CA ASP A 49 -21.61 -7.15 -0.60
C ASP A 49 -23.02 -7.14 0.03
N ALA A 50 -23.14 -7.74 1.21
CA ALA A 50 -24.34 -7.84 2.02
C ALA A 50 -23.93 -7.87 3.50
N ALA A 51 -24.79 -7.34 4.37
CA ALA A 51 -24.58 -7.35 5.82
C ALA A 51 -24.20 -8.77 6.29
N PRO A 52 -23.13 -8.92 7.09
CA PRO A 52 -22.41 -7.87 7.83
C PRO A 52 -21.23 -7.21 7.09
N TYR A 53 -21.13 -7.36 5.76
CA TYR A 53 -20.11 -6.79 4.87
C TYR A 53 -18.68 -7.26 5.16
N ASN A 54 -18.52 -8.58 5.33
CA ASN A 54 -17.21 -9.22 5.55
C ASN A 54 -16.31 -9.10 4.31
N GLY A 55 -15.01 -8.89 4.52
CA GLY A 55 -14.02 -8.84 3.44
C GLY A 55 -13.37 -7.47 3.27
N SER A 56 -13.09 -7.03 2.05
CA SER A 56 -12.28 -5.83 1.83
C SER A 56 -12.97 -4.54 2.29
N GLY A 57 -12.18 -3.59 2.80
CA GLY A 57 -12.60 -2.19 2.97
C GLY A 57 -11.62 -1.31 3.76
N SER A 58 -12.02 -0.07 4.00
CA SER A 58 -11.27 0.94 4.76
C SER A 58 -12.04 1.45 5.97
N GLN A 59 -11.32 1.93 6.99
CA GLN A 59 -11.94 2.59 8.14
C GLN A 59 -12.48 3.98 7.84
N LEU A 60 -11.82 4.68 6.91
CA LEU A 60 -12.15 6.04 6.53
C LEU A 60 -12.74 6.05 5.11
N ALA A 61 -12.24 6.90 4.21
CA ALA A 61 -12.76 7.06 2.85
C ALA A 61 -12.12 6.09 1.85
N ALA A 62 -12.79 5.94 0.72
CA ALA A 62 -12.27 5.33 -0.49
C ALA A 62 -12.64 6.20 -1.68
N LEU A 63 -11.67 6.56 -2.52
CA LEU A 63 -11.89 7.35 -3.72
C LEU A 63 -11.38 6.63 -4.95
N ALA A 64 -12.19 6.52 -6.00
CA ALA A 64 -11.76 6.02 -7.30
C ALA A 64 -12.34 6.90 -8.41
N LEU A 65 -11.52 7.25 -9.42
CA LEU A 65 -12.03 8.03 -10.56
C LEU A 65 -12.89 7.20 -11.53
N THR A 66 -12.98 5.89 -11.34
CA THR A 66 -13.87 5.01 -12.08
C THR A 66 -14.79 4.26 -11.12
N ASN A 67 -14.47 3.02 -10.71
CA ASN A 67 -15.37 2.24 -9.86
C ASN A 67 -14.76 1.92 -8.49
N ILE A 68 -15.61 1.75 -7.49
CA ILE A 68 -15.26 1.03 -6.25
C ILE A 68 -16.14 -0.20 -6.19
N LYS A 69 -15.50 -1.37 -6.27
CA LYS A 69 -16.19 -2.67 -6.36
C LYS A 69 -15.78 -3.61 -5.25
N SER A 70 -16.76 -4.18 -4.57
CA SER A 70 -16.61 -5.14 -3.48
C SER A 70 -15.62 -4.68 -2.42
N PHE A 71 -15.69 -3.40 -2.08
CA PHE A 71 -14.85 -2.70 -1.12
C PHE A 71 -15.70 -1.64 -0.41
N VAL A 72 -15.78 -1.72 0.92
CA VAL A 72 -16.64 -0.84 1.73
C VAL A 72 -15.84 0.20 2.52
N THR A 73 -16.49 1.26 2.97
CA THR A 73 -15.89 2.30 3.83
C THR A 73 -16.49 2.27 5.23
N GLY A 74 -15.91 3.01 6.19
CA GLY A 74 -16.42 3.05 7.56
C GLY A 74 -16.31 1.73 8.33
N LYS A 75 -15.41 0.83 7.91
CA LYS A 75 -15.19 -0.43 8.64
C LYS A 75 -14.60 -0.14 10.00
N VAL A 76 -15.29 -0.56 11.06
CA VAL A 76 -14.75 -0.44 12.41
C VAL A 76 -13.79 -1.61 12.63
N GLN A 77 -12.58 -1.34 13.13
CA GLN A 77 -11.70 -2.43 13.54
C GLN A 77 -12.44 -3.27 14.58
N PRO A 78 -12.60 -4.59 14.41
CA PRO A 78 -13.07 -5.41 15.51
C PRO A 78 -12.16 -5.18 16.70
N GLY A 79 -12.75 -4.78 17.82
CA GLY A 79 -12.05 -4.85 19.10
C GLY A 79 -11.49 -6.25 19.23
N ASN A 80 -10.19 -6.35 19.54
CA ASN A 80 -9.43 -7.59 19.63
C ASN A 80 -10.01 -8.49 20.73
N THR A 81 -11.13 -9.16 20.46
CA THR A 81 -11.79 -10.12 21.35
C THR A 81 -11.29 -11.53 21.06
N GLY A 82 -9.97 -11.65 20.94
CA GLY A 82 -9.23 -12.89 21.21
C GLY A 82 -9.25 -14.01 20.18
N THR A 83 -10.20 -14.08 19.23
CA THR A 83 -10.23 -15.23 18.29
C THR A 83 -10.77 -14.97 16.88
N THR A 84 -11.34 -13.80 16.59
CA THR A 84 -12.03 -13.58 15.31
C THR A 84 -11.90 -12.13 14.85
N TRP A 85 -11.27 -11.91 13.69
CA TRP A 85 -11.24 -10.59 13.04
C TRP A 85 -12.58 -10.36 12.34
N VAL A 86 -13.58 -9.88 13.08
CA VAL A 86 -14.85 -9.45 12.50
C VAL A 86 -14.70 -8.05 11.90
N ASP A 87 -14.11 -7.97 10.72
CA ASP A 87 -14.10 -6.74 9.92
C ASP A 87 -15.51 -6.53 9.33
N SER A 88 -16.44 -6.16 10.21
CA SER A 88 -17.88 -6.16 9.99
C SER A 88 -18.51 -4.87 10.51
N ILE A 89 -19.48 -4.34 9.78
CA ILE A 89 -20.28 -3.20 10.24
C ILE A 89 -21.60 -3.76 10.78
N ALA A 90 -21.83 -3.57 12.08
CA ALA A 90 -23.05 -4.00 12.74
C ALA A 90 -24.18 -2.99 12.48
N GLY A 91 -25.15 -3.38 11.66
CA GLY A 91 -26.33 -2.55 11.35
C GLY A 91 -26.64 -2.59 9.86
N GLY A 92 -27.91 -2.76 9.50
CA GLY A 92 -28.37 -2.94 8.11
C GLY A 92 -28.23 -1.73 7.19
N SER A 93 -27.45 -0.70 7.54
CA SER A 93 -27.13 0.44 6.69
C SER A 93 -25.91 0.15 5.81
N SER A 94 -26.02 0.44 4.51
CA SER A 94 -24.94 0.22 3.54
C SER A 94 -23.71 1.07 3.89
N PRO A 95 -22.51 0.47 4.04
CA PRO A 95 -21.29 1.17 4.44
C PRO A 95 -20.60 1.88 3.27
N SER A 96 -21.29 2.88 2.73
CA SER A 96 -20.89 3.61 1.51
C SER A 96 -20.77 5.12 1.71
N GLU A 97 -20.91 5.62 2.93
CA GLU A 97 -21.04 7.07 3.20
C GLU A 97 -19.80 7.87 2.82
N LEU A 98 -18.61 7.26 2.80
CA LEU A 98 -17.35 7.88 2.35
C LEU A 98 -16.72 7.15 1.15
N ALA A 99 -17.53 6.43 0.37
CA ALA A 99 -17.10 5.89 -0.91
C ALA A 99 -17.38 6.92 -2.03
N LEU A 100 -16.33 7.34 -2.73
CA LEU A 100 -16.36 8.40 -3.74
C LEU A 100 -15.90 7.82 -5.08
N SER A 101 -16.86 7.53 -5.96
CA SER A 101 -16.62 6.84 -7.24
C SER A 101 -17.42 7.48 -8.37
N ASN A 102 -17.16 7.04 -9.61
CA ASN A 102 -17.99 7.26 -10.78
C ASN A 102 -18.64 5.94 -11.24
N ASP A 103 -19.21 5.19 -10.29
CA ASP A 103 -19.88 3.93 -10.59
C ASP A 103 -21.01 4.15 -11.60
N PRO A 104 -21.31 3.16 -12.47
CA PRO A 104 -22.35 3.31 -13.47
C PRO A 104 -23.70 3.63 -12.80
N ALA A 105 -24.38 4.68 -13.29
CA ALA A 105 -25.53 5.34 -12.67
C ALA A 105 -26.78 4.46 -12.37
N SER A 106 -26.73 3.15 -12.59
CA SER A 106 -27.85 2.21 -12.47
C SER A 106 -27.59 1.04 -11.52
N VAL A 107 -26.52 1.04 -10.72
CA VAL A 107 -26.27 -0.10 -9.83
C VAL A 107 -27.04 0.01 -8.51
N ALA A 108 -27.88 -1.01 -8.23
CA ALA A 108 -28.66 -1.09 -7.00
C ALA A 108 -27.75 -1.28 -5.76
N ILE A 109 -28.21 -0.84 -4.59
CA ILE A 109 -27.57 -1.13 -3.30
C ILE A 109 -27.40 -2.65 -3.15
N GLY A 110 -26.20 -3.12 -2.76
CA GLY A 110 -25.90 -4.56 -2.62
C GLY A 110 -25.46 -5.26 -3.92
N SER A 111 -25.23 -4.50 -4.99
CA SER A 111 -24.65 -4.99 -6.25
C SER A 111 -23.13 -5.18 -6.22
N GLY A 112 -22.51 -4.83 -5.09
CA GLY A 112 -21.06 -4.78 -4.93
C GLY A 112 -20.40 -3.54 -5.54
N TYR A 113 -21.14 -2.51 -5.95
CA TYR A 113 -20.59 -1.20 -6.31
C TYR A 113 -20.88 -0.18 -5.21
N TYR A 114 -19.91 0.69 -4.93
CA TYR A 114 -19.92 1.57 -3.77
C TYR A 114 -19.52 3.00 -4.12
N GLY A 115 -20.43 3.95 -3.88
CA GLY A 115 -20.19 5.36 -4.14
C GLY A 115 -21.28 5.93 -5.03
N GLY A 116 -20.92 6.61 -6.13
CA GLY A 116 -21.91 7.34 -6.93
C GLY A 116 -21.36 8.03 -8.16
N ASN A 117 -21.66 9.32 -8.31
CA ASN A 117 -21.26 10.16 -9.44
C ASN A 117 -20.39 11.32 -8.93
N TYR A 118 -19.16 10.99 -8.52
CA TYR A 118 -18.19 11.94 -7.97
C TYR A 118 -17.75 13.00 -9.00
N GLY A 119 -17.82 12.67 -10.29
CA GLY A 119 -17.35 13.49 -11.40
C GLY A 119 -15.86 13.34 -11.67
N GLN A 120 -15.31 14.29 -12.43
CA GLN A 120 -13.87 14.36 -12.66
C GLN A 120 -13.24 15.24 -11.58
N ALA A 121 -12.32 14.68 -10.79
CA ALA A 121 -11.40 15.46 -9.98
C ALA A 121 -10.01 15.35 -10.60
N ASN A 122 -9.42 16.50 -10.95
CA ASN A 122 -8.02 16.54 -11.34
C ASN A 122 -7.18 16.91 -10.11
N TRP A 123 -6.59 15.91 -9.47
CA TRP A 123 -5.71 16.10 -8.34
C TRP A 123 -4.51 15.19 -8.49
N CYS A 124 -3.38 15.64 -7.95
CA CYS A 124 -2.11 15.01 -8.15
C CYS A 124 -1.54 14.50 -6.85
N VAL A 125 -0.93 13.32 -6.91
CA VAL A 125 -0.03 12.85 -5.87
C VAL A 125 1.38 13.38 -6.14
N PRO A 126 2.19 13.64 -5.10
CA PRO A 126 3.54 14.17 -5.25
C PRO A 126 4.41 13.32 -6.18
N ASP A 127 5.33 13.94 -6.91
CA ASP A 127 6.36 13.19 -7.63
C ASP A 127 7.47 12.75 -6.66
N TYR A 128 7.29 11.59 -6.03
CA TYR A 128 8.21 11.08 -5.02
C TYR A 128 9.64 10.86 -5.54
N TYR A 129 9.82 10.49 -6.81
CA TYR A 129 11.09 10.08 -7.41
C TYR A 129 11.90 11.30 -7.85
N SER A 130 11.26 12.23 -8.56
CA SER A 130 11.94 13.45 -9.01
C SER A 130 12.20 14.42 -7.85
N ASN A 131 11.38 14.40 -6.79
CA ASN A 131 11.53 15.29 -5.64
C ASN A 131 12.60 14.83 -4.63
N VAL A 132 13.23 13.67 -4.82
CA VAL A 132 14.38 13.30 -3.99
C VAL A 132 15.56 14.21 -4.33
N ASP A 133 15.99 15.01 -3.35
CA ASP A 133 17.18 15.86 -3.47
C ASP A 133 18.46 15.00 -3.49
N GLU A 134 19.05 14.86 -4.69
CA GLU A 134 20.29 14.12 -4.90
C GLU A 134 21.55 14.88 -4.44
N THR A 135 21.38 16.11 -3.97
CA THR A 135 22.46 16.98 -3.49
C THR A 135 22.46 17.19 -1.99
N ALA A 136 21.50 16.59 -1.26
CA ALA A 136 21.40 16.72 0.18
C ALA A 136 22.65 16.18 0.92
N PRO A 137 23.05 16.77 2.06
CA PRO A 137 24.09 16.19 2.91
C PRO A 137 23.72 14.76 3.36
N GLY A 138 24.67 13.82 3.27
CA GLY A 138 24.40 12.40 3.57
C GLY A 138 23.92 11.58 2.38
N VAL A 139 24.13 12.07 1.15
CA VAL A 139 23.96 11.26 -0.06
C VAL A 139 25.09 10.23 -0.17
N ASP A 140 24.73 8.95 -0.29
CA ASP A 140 25.66 7.84 -0.50
C ASP A 140 25.22 6.99 -1.71
N THR A 141 26.14 6.76 -2.62
CA THR A 141 25.92 6.03 -3.87
C THR A 141 26.29 4.54 -3.76
N THR A 142 26.71 4.07 -2.59
CA THR A 142 27.37 2.76 -2.42
C THR A 142 26.47 1.62 -1.93
N LEU A 143 25.17 1.67 -2.22
CA LEU A 143 24.31 0.49 -2.08
C LEU A 143 24.47 -0.44 -3.27
N ASN A 144 25.26 -1.51 -3.07
CA ASN A 144 25.50 -2.51 -4.10
C ASN A 144 24.22 -3.34 -4.32
N GLY A 145 23.58 -3.17 -5.49
CA GLY A 145 22.19 -3.56 -5.77
C GLY A 145 21.80 -5.04 -5.62
N ASN A 146 22.74 -5.94 -5.32
CA ASN A 146 22.50 -7.37 -5.35
C ASN A 146 22.28 -8.05 -4.00
N ASN A 147 22.50 -7.39 -2.85
CA ASN A 147 22.23 -7.98 -1.52
C ASN A 147 22.38 -6.91 -0.44
N THR A 148 21.38 -6.04 -0.27
CA THR A 148 21.40 -5.07 0.83
C THR A 148 20.78 -5.69 2.08
N PRO A 149 21.52 -5.88 3.19
CA PRO A 149 20.93 -6.09 4.50
C PRO A 149 20.33 -4.77 5.00
N THR A 150 19.14 -4.81 5.60
CA THR A 150 18.52 -3.65 6.27
C THR A 150 19.44 -2.99 7.32
N ALA A 151 20.37 -3.73 7.93
CA ALA A 151 21.38 -3.20 8.85
C ALA A 151 22.46 -2.31 8.21
N GLN A 152 22.63 -2.35 6.87
CA GLN A 152 23.52 -1.42 6.17
C GLN A 152 22.91 -0.02 5.97
N LEU A 153 21.62 0.16 6.28
CA LEU A 153 20.92 1.45 6.22
C LEU A 153 21.28 2.35 7.43
N SER A 154 22.58 2.42 7.74
CA SER A 154 23.11 2.74 9.06
C SER A 154 22.95 4.20 9.52
N ASN A 155 22.72 4.33 10.83
CA ASN A 155 23.18 5.32 11.82
C ASN A 155 23.24 6.84 11.53
N THR A 156 22.82 7.34 10.36
CA THR A 156 22.60 8.77 10.10
C THR A 156 21.43 8.99 9.14
N ASN A 157 20.85 10.20 9.11
CA ASN A 157 19.92 10.57 8.04
C ASN A 157 20.65 10.44 6.70
N GLN A 158 20.17 9.55 5.82
CA GLN A 158 20.91 9.17 4.62
C GLN A 158 19.97 9.02 3.42
N VAL A 159 20.44 9.50 2.27
CA VAL A 159 19.79 9.27 0.97
C VAL A 159 20.70 8.38 0.16
N TYR A 160 20.13 7.29 -0.33
CA TYR A 160 20.85 6.30 -1.11
C TYR A 160 20.39 6.27 -2.56
N PHE A 161 21.35 6.24 -3.47
CA PHE A 161 21.09 6.11 -4.91
C PHE A 161 21.55 4.76 -5.42
N VAL A 162 20.61 3.99 -5.95
CA VAL A 162 20.89 2.70 -6.59
C VAL A 162 20.60 2.84 -8.08
N ASN A 163 21.62 2.60 -8.90
CA ASN A 163 21.46 2.54 -10.36
C ASN A 163 21.26 1.09 -10.81
N GLY A 164 20.11 0.77 -11.38
CA GLY A 164 19.68 -0.60 -11.64
C GLY A 164 18.75 -1.12 -10.55
N ASP A 165 18.51 -2.43 -10.59
CA ASP A 165 17.56 -3.08 -9.69
C ASP A 165 18.16 -3.27 -8.29
N LEU A 166 17.29 -3.31 -7.28
CA LEU A 166 17.67 -3.49 -5.88
C LEU A 166 16.99 -4.74 -5.31
N SER A 167 17.78 -5.65 -4.73
CA SER A 167 17.25 -6.74 -3.91
C SER A 167 17.53 -6.53 -2.42
N ILE A 168 16.47 -6.46 -1.63
CA ILE A 168 16.51 -6.39 -0.16
C ILE A 168 16.41 -7.80 0.40
N MET A 169 17.54 -8.31 0.89
CA MET A 169 17.76 -9.74 1.12
C MET A 169 18.05 -10.10 2.58
N GLY A 170 18.45 -9.13 3.41
CA GLY A 170 18.76 -9.33 4.83
C GLY A 170 17.65 -8.86 5.77
N SER A 171 17.62 -9.42 6.97
CA SER A 171 16.62 -9.15 8.00
C SER A 171 17.29 -8.80 9.33
N ASN A 172 17.54 -7.52 9.55
CA ASN A 172 17.66 -6.93 10.88
C ASN A 172 16.63 -5.80 10.97
N ASP A 173 16.11 -5.55 12.16
CA ASP A 173 15.26 -4.37 12.37
C ASP A 173 16.05 -3.10 12.03
N ILE A 174 15.37 -2.13 11.41
CA ILE A 174 15.90 -0.77 11.25
C ILE A 174 16.04 -0.17 12.64
N PRO A 175 17.25 0.25 13.05
CA PRO A 175 17.48 0.68 14.43
C PRO A 175 16.61 1.87 14.84
N ALA A 176 16.15 1.88 16.09
CA ALA A 176 15.38 2.99 16.67
C ALA A 176 16.32 4.12 17.12
N ASN A 177 16.83 4.85 16.14
CA ASN A 177 17.81 5.92 16.33
C ASN A 177 17.35 7.26 15.72
N GLY A 178 16.07 7.37 15.34
CA GLY A 178 15.45 8.62 14.88
C GLY A 178 15.72 8.96 13.43
N GLN A 179 16.24 8.01 12.65
CA GLN A 179 16.81 8.34 11.34
C GLN A 179 15.83 8.24 10.20
N LYS A 180 16.00 9.17 9.27
CA LYS A 180 15.34 9.18 7.97
C LYS A 180 16.27 8.60 6.91
N THR A 181 15.87 7.45 6.38
CA THR A 181 16.52 6.78 5.27
C THR A 181 15.63 6.86 4.03
N ILE A 182 16.17 7.38 2.94
CA ILE A 182 15.53 7.38 1.62
C ILE A 182 16.37 6.51 0.70
N ILE A 183 15.77 5.52 0.05
CA ILE A 183 16.41 4.69 -0.96
C ILE A 183 15.74 5.00 -2.31
N LYS A 184 16.43 5.71 -3.18
CA LYS A 184 15.99 5.98 -4.54
C LYS A 184 16.62 4.96 -5.49
N VAL A 185 15.78 4.25 -6.22
CA VAL A 185 16.19 3.13 -7.08
C VAL A 185 15.84 3.43 -8.53
N ASN A 186 16.86 3.55 -9.38
CA ASN A 186 16.73 3.64 -10.83
C ASN A 186 16.55 2.25 -11.45
N GLY A 187 15.54 1.50 -11.01
CA GLY A 187 15.23 0.15 -11.41
C GLY A 187 14.05 -0.40 -10.61
N ASP A 188 13.86 -1.71 -10.70
CA ASP A 188 12.88 -2.44 -9.90
C ASP A 188 13.44 -2.75 -8.51
N VAL A 189 12.56 -2.96 -7.53
CA VAL A 189 12.93 -3.37 -6.17
C VAL A 189 12.29 -4.70 -5.87
N TYR A 190 13.08 -5.67 -5.42
CA TYR A 190 12.60 -6.93 -4.89
C TYR A 190 12.85 -7.00 -3.38
N ILE A 191 11.78 -7.17 -2.61
CA ILE A 191 11.82 -7.27 -1.15
C ILE A 191 11.63 -8.74 -0.77
N LYS A 192 12.74 -9.41 -0.41
CA LYS A 192 12.74 -10.82 -0.04
C LYS A 192 12.46 -11.08 1.44
N LYS A 193 12.74 -10.09 2.29
CA LYS A 193 12.61 -10.19 3.75
C LYS A 193 11.78 -9.06 4.31
N SER A 194 11.09 -9.32 5.42
CA SER A 194 10.36 -8.31 6.17
C SER A 194 11.27 -7.15 6.54
N ILE A 195 10.72 -5.94 6.42
CA ILE A 195 11.36 -4.70 6.81
C ILE A 195 10.61 -4.22 8.04
N THR A 196 11.28 -4.19 9.17
CA THR A 196 10.70 -3.93 10.48
C THR A 196 11.48 -2.82 11.17
N TYR A 197 10.78 -1.98 11.93
CA TYR A 197 11.41 -1.02 12.81
C TYR A 197 11.69 -1.65 14.17
N ALA A 198 12.89 -1.39 14.71
CA ALA A 198 13.17 -1.70 16.10
C ALA A 198 12.27 -0.83 16.99
N SER A 199 11.94 -1.34 18.19
CA SER A 199 11.13 -0.57 19.13
C SER A 199 11.83 0.71 19.58
N ALA A 200 11.20 1.86 19.33
CA ALA A 200 11.60 3.16 19.88
C ALA A 200 11.11 3.36 21.33
N GLY A 201 10.35 2.40 21.88
CA GLY A 201 9.69 2.54 23.17
C GLY A 201 8.76 3.75 23.18
N THR A 202 8.93 4.64 24.15
CA THR A 202 8.17 5.90 24.27
C THR A 202 8.93 7.12 23.74
N ASP A 203 10.15 6.93 23.22
CA ASP A 203 11.01 8.03 22.79
C ASP A 203 10.73 8.38 21.33
N VAL A 204 9.94 9.45 21.14
CA VAL A 204 9.56 9.93 19.80
C VAL A 204 10.76 10.37 18.95
N THR A 205 11.89 10.72 19.58
CA THR A 205 13.10 11.13 18.87
C THR A 205 13.83 9.95 18.24
N LYS A 206 13.47 8.72 18.61
CA LYS A 206 14.08 7.49 18.12
C LYS A 206 13.28 6.78 17.04
N ILE A 207 12.12 7.31 16.67
CA ILE A 207 11.25 6.72 15.65
C ILE A 207 11.98 6.74 14.30
N PRO A 208 12.31 5.58 13.70
CA PRO A 208 12.95 5.53 12.39
C PRO A 208 11.94 5.81 11.28
N GLN A 209 12.46 6.25 10.12
CA GLN A 209 11.69 6.55 8.92
C GLN A 209 12.39 5.96 7.70
N LEU A 210 11.73 5.03 7.01
CA LEU A 210 12.19 4.48 5.75
C LEU A 210 11.29 4.93 4.59
N GLN A 211 11.91 5.29 3.48
CA GLN A 211 11.27 5.51 2.20
C GLN A 211 12.02 4.72 1.12
N ILE A 212 11.30 3.89 0.36
CA ILE A 212 11.82 3.21 -0.82
C ILE A 212 11.08 3.75 -2.03
N ILE A 213 11.81 4.35 -2.95
CA ILE A 213 11.25 5.06 -4.10
C ILE A 213 11.89 4.50 -5.36
N ALA A 214 11.11 3.72 -6.11
CA ALA A 214 11.53 3.06 -7.33
C ALA A 214 11.02 3.82 -8.56
N SER A 215 11.92 4.05 -9.52
CA SER A 215 11.52 4.38 -10.90
C SER A 215 10.85 3.22 -11.61
N GLY A 216 11.07 2.00 -11.11
CA GLY A 216 10.52 0.73 -11.56
C GLY A 216 9.26 0.33 -10.79
N SER A 217 9.07 -0.99 -10.71
CA SER A 217 8.09 -1.67 -9.86
C SER A 217 8.72 -2.13 -8.53
N ILE A 218 7.88 -2.44 -7.55
CA ILE A 218 8.24 -3.06 -6.29
C ILE A 218 7.57 -4.43 -6.21
N TYR A 219 8.37 -5.47 -6.02
CA TYR A 219 7.98 -6.87 -5.93
C TYR A 219 8.24 -7.37 -4.51
N VAL A 220 7.20 -7.88 -3.84
CA VAL A 220 7.28 -8.37 -2.46
C VAL A 220 7.16 -9.88 -2.45
N ASP A 221 8.17 -10.54 -1.93
CA ASP A 221 8.24 -11.99 -1.80
C ASP A 221 7.11 -12.55 -0.92
N ASN A 222 6.76 -13.81 -1.14
CA ASN A 222 5.71 -14.50 -0.41
C ASN A 222 6.01 -14.70 1.09
N SER A 223 7.29 -14.73 1.47
CA SER A 223 7.74 -14.96 2.84
C SER A 223 7.78 -13.70 3.70
N VAL A 224 7.65 -12.51 3.09
CA VAL A 224 7.52 -11.24 3.80
C VAL A 224 6.22 -11.23 4.60
N THR A 225 6.26 -10.78 5.85
CA THR A 225 5.06 -10.68 6.70
C THR A 225 4.81 -9.26 7.20
N GLN A 226 5.84 -8.41 7.17
CA GLN A 226 5.75 -7.04 7.63
C GLN A 226 6.63 -6.12 6.79
N LEU A 227 6.11 -4.93 6.49
CA LEU A 227 6.79 -3.83 5.83
C LEU A 227 6.49 -2.53 6.57
N ASP A 228 7.49 -2.01 7.28
CA ASP A 228 7.42 -0.71 7.93
C ASP A 228 8.09 0.32 7.03
N GLY A 229 7.39 1.39 6.68
CA GLY A 229 7.92 2.42 5.79
C GLY A 229 6.94 2.96 4.76
N PHE A 230 7.46 3.83 3.89
CA PHE A 230 6.76 4.34 2.72
C PHE A 230 7.37 3.76 1.44
N TYR A 231 6.53 3.25 0.54
CA TYR A 231 6.95 2.55 -0.67
C TYR A 231 6.31 3.22 -1.89
N ALA A 232 7.14 3.80 -2.76
CA ALA A 232 6.68 4.45 -3.98
C ALA A 232 7.21 3.71 -5.22
N ALA A 233 6.31 3.26 -6.09
CA ALA A 233 6.62 2.63 -7.37
C ALA A 233 6.01 3.49 -8.50
N GLN A 234 6.74 4.52 -8.93
CA GLN A 234 6.15 5.53 -9.81
C GLN A 234 6.25 5.23 -11.29
N GLY A 235 7.08 4.28 -11.71
CA GLY A 235 7.22 3.96 -13.13
C GLY A 235 7.73 5.16 -13.95
N SER A 236 8.72 5.90 -13.45
CA SER A 236 9.25 7.13 -14.07
C SER A 236 10.15 6.88 -15.29
N LYS A 237 10.52 5.62 -15.57
CA LYS A 237 11.12 5.23 -16.85
C LYS A 237 10.06 5.03 -17.93
N LEU A 238 10.37 5.40 -19.18
CA LEU A 238 9.59 4.96 -20.36
C LEU A 238 9.43 3.43 -20.31
N ASN A 239 8.18 2.95 -20.40
CA ASN A 239 7.78 1.54 -20.31
C ASN A 239 7.90 0.88 -18.94
N SER A 240 8.14 1.62 -17.85
CA SER A 240 8.02 1.04 -16.51
C SER A 240 6.57 0.99 -16.05
N ALA A 241 6.16 -0.21 -15.62
CA ALA A 241 4.82 -0.50 -15.17
C ALA A 241 4.48 0.19 -13.84
N GLY A 242 5.49 0.55 -13.02
CA GLY A 242 5.28 1.23 -11.74
C GLY A 242 4.34 0.47 -10.82
N LEU A 243 4.50 -0.85 -10.73
CA LEU A 243 3.61 -1.73 -9.99
C LEU A 243 4.08 -1.88 -8.54
N PHE A 244 3.15 -2.12 -7.62
CA PHE A 244 3.46 -2.72 -6.33
C PHE A 244 2.75 -4.07 -6.26
N VAL A 245 3.53 -5.16 -6.24
CA VAL A 245 2.99 -6.53 -6.38
C VAL A 245 3.44 -7.38 -5.20
N THR A 246 2.47 -7.96 -4.50
CA THR A 246 2.75 -8.91 -3.42
C THR A 246 2.71 -10.35 -3.91
N CYS A 247 3.38 -11.25 -3.19
CA CYS A 247 3.54 -12.64 -3.59
C CYS A 247 4.07 -12.77 -5.04
N SER A 248 5.23 -12.17 -5.28
CA SER A 248 5.97 -12.27 -6.54
C SER A 248 7.40 -12.75 -6.32
N ASP A 249 8.03 -13.26 -7.38
CA ASP A 249 9.46 -13.56 -7.35
C ASP A 249 10.32 -12.36 -7.77
N ALA A 250 11.64 -12.52 -7.74
CA ALA A 250 12.60 -11.48 -8.10
C ALA A 250 12.53 -11.04 -9.58
N ALA A 251 11.90 -11.86 -10.44
CA ALA A 251 11.68 -11.56 -11.86
C ALA A 251 10.31 -10.87 -12.08
N GLY A 252 9.59 -10.53 -11.01
CA GLY A 252 8.28 -9.91 -11.07
C GLY A 252 7.16 -10.86 -11.51
N GLN A 253 7.38 -12.18 -11.51
CA GLN A 253 6.33 -13.15 -11.79
C GLN A 253 5.38 -13.23 -10.60
N ILE A 254 4.09 -13.07 -10.88
CA ILE A 254 3.01 -13.23 -9.90
C ILE A 254 2.85 -14.72 -9.57
N LEU A 255 3.03 -15.09 -8.31
CA LEU A 255 2.88 -16.48 -7.87
C LEU A 255 1.40 -16.78 -7.64
N GLN A 256 0.86 -17.87 -8.21
CA GLN A 256 -0.59 -18.13 -8.20
C GLN A 256 -1.01 -19.32 -7.30
N SER A 257 -0.23 -19.62 -6.26
CA SER A 257 -0.45 -20.77 -5.38
C SER A 257 -0.92 -20.33 -3.99
N SER A 258 -2.06 -20.85 -3.52
CA SER A 258 -2.53 -20.58 -2.16
C SER A 258 -1.58 -21.10 -1.08
N ALA A 259 -0.92 -22.24 -1.33
CA ALA A 259 0.08 -22.79 -0.42
C ALA A 259 1.32 -21.89 -0.34
N THR A 260 1.67 -21.22 -1.44
CA THR A 260 2.85 -20.35 -1.52
C THR A 260 2.53 -18.95 -1.02
N CYS A 261 1.36 -18.40 -1.35
CA CYS A 261 0.93 -17.04 -1.05
C CYS A 261 0.05 -16.93 0.22
N GLY A 262 0.01 -17.98 1.04
CA GLY A 262 -0.85 -18.06 2.23
C GLY A 262 -0.38 -17.28 3.47
N ASN A 263 0.70 -16.49 3.36
CA ASN A 263 1.17 -15.63 4.45
C ASN A 263 0.48 -14.27 4.42
N GLN A 264 0.12 -13.71 5.59
CA GLN A 264 -0.37 -12.33 5.66
C GLN A 264 0.76 -11.35 5.48
N LEU A 265 0.48 -10.22 4.84
CA LEU A 265 1.35 -9.07 4.84
C LEU A 265 0.71 -7.93 5.61
N ARG A 266 1.47 -7.33 6.53
CA ARG A 266 1.13 -6.05 7.13
C ARG A 266 2.08 -4.97 6.63
N ILE A 267 1.54 -3.90 6.07
CA ILE A 267 2.30 -2.71 5.70
C ILE A 267 1.96 -1.62 6.72
N ASN A 268 2.92 -1.22 7.55
CA ASN A 268 2.77 -0.13 8.50
C ASN A 268 3.38 1.14 7.88
N GLY A 269 2.53 1.94 7.24
CA GLY A 269 2.95 3.13 6.50
C GLY A 269 2.12 3.33 5.26
N GLY A 270 2.78 3.48 4.11
CA GLY A 270 2.13 3.98 2.91
C GLY A 270 2.66 3.36 1.64
N VAL A 271 1.78 3.22 0.64
CA VAL A 271 2.13 2.75 -0.70
C VAL A 271 1.59 3.74 -1.72
N ALA A 272 2.43 4.15 -2.66
CA ALA A 272 2.06 4.99 -3.79
C ALA A 272 2.56 4.35 -5.09
N THR A 273 1.66 3.96 -5.99
CA THR A 273 2.01 3.17 -7.17
C THR A 273 1.07 3.48 -8.32
N LYS A 274 1.48 3.22 -9.57
CA LYS A 274 0.55 3.24 -10.70
C LYS A 274 -0.49 2.13 -10.61
N GLN A 275 -0.13 0.98 -10.07
CA GLN A 275 -1.05 -0.14 -9.86
C GLN A 275 -0.63 -0.99 -8.66
N LEU A 276 -1.56 -1.16 -7.73
CA LEU A 276 -1.41 -2.01 -6.56
C LEU A 276 -2.03 -3.40 -6.84
N ILE A 277 -1.21 -4.45 -6.82
CA ILE A 277 -1.63 -5.84 -7.02
C ILE A 277 -1.38 -6.62 -5.73
N LEU A 278 -2.48 -6.89 -5.03
CA LEU A 278 -2.52 -7.60 -3.76
C LEU A 278 -2.88 -9.07 -4.04
N ASN A 279 -1.85 -9.92 -4.12
CA ASN A 279 -1.98 -11.30 -4.63
C ASN A 279 -1.74 -12.36 -3.54
N ARG A 280 -1.86 -11.99 -2.27
CA ARG A 280 -1.81 -12.96 -1.17
C ARG A 280 -3.12 -13.71 -1.06
N ALA A 281 -3.03 -14.96 -0.61
CA ALA A 281 -4.12 -15.92 -0.57
C ALA A 281 -4.46 -16.38 0.86
N ARG A 282 -3.94 -15.69 1.88
CA ARG A 282 -4.33 -15.96 3.26
C ARG A 282 -5.76 -15.50 3.50
N GLY A 283 -6.48 -16.29 4.28
CA GLY A 283 -7.77 -15.90 4.81
C GLY A 283 -8.89 -16.02 3.80
N ASP A 284 -10.11 -16.04 4.33
CA ASP A 284 -11.32 -16.10 3.53
C ASP A 284 -12.38 -15.21 4.17
N ARG A 285 -12.95 -14.28 3.39
CA ARG A 285 -14.01 -13.40 3.91
C ARG A 285 -15.24 -14.16 4.40
N ASP A 286 -15.47 -15.37 3.88
CA ASP A 286 -16.61 -16.21 4.23
C ASP A 286 -16.26 -17.25 5.33
N GLY A 287 -15.03 -17.25 5.86
CA GLY A 287 -14.57 -18.18 6.89
C GLY A 287 -14.54 -19.65 6.46
N ARG A 288 -14.56 -19.93 5.15
CA ARG A 288 -14.62 -21.30 4.61
C ARG A 288 -13.22 -21.88 4.50
N TYR A 289 -13.14 -23.20 4.34
CA TYR A 289 -11.89 -23.94 4.11
C TYR A 289 -10.87 -23.93 5.26
N SER A 290 -11.33 -23.80 6.51
CA SER A 290 -10.46 -23.72 7.70
C SER A 290 -9.44 -22.57 7.65
N GLN A 291 -9.71 -21.55 6.82
CA GLN A 291 -8.92 -20.33 6.76
C GLN A 291 -9.42 -19.36 7.83
N PRO A 292 -8.52 -18.56 8.43
CA PRO A 292 -8.95 -17.51 9.33
C PRO A 292 -9.80 -16.48 8.56
N GLU A 293 -10.81 -15.91 9.21
CA GLU A 293 -11.53 -14.71 8.73
C GLU A 293 -10.64 -13.47 8.91
N GLU A 294 -9.47 -13.48 8.27
CA GLU A 294 -8.45 -12.45 8.39
C GLU A 294 -8.06 -11.92 7.02
N PRO A 295 -7.70 -10.62 6.91
CA PRO A 295 -7.24 -10.08 5.64
C PRO A 295 -5.95 -10.76 5.18
N ALA A 296 -5.82 -11.02 3.89
CA ALA A 296 -4.56 -11.43 3.29
C ALA A 296 -3.50 -10.34 3.41
N GLU A 297 -3.94 -9.09 3.28
CA GLU A 297 -3.12 -7.90 3.36
C GLU A 297 -3.76 -6.83 4.22
N ILE A 298 -2.94 -6.21 5.06
CA ILE A 298 -3.36 -5.13 5.95
C ILE A 298 -2.45 -3.94 5.70
N ILE A 299 -3.03 -2.83 5.27
CA ILE A 299 -2.30 -1.56 5.15
C ILE A 299 -2.73 -0.71 6.34
N THR A 300 -1.82 -0.52 7.29
CA THR A 300 -2.04 0.31 8.47
C THR A 300 -1.42 1.67 8.21
N PHE A 301 -2.29 2.67 8.12
CA PHE A 301 -1.90 4.06 8.01
C PHE A 301 -0.99 4.44 9.18
N SER A 302 0.12 5.07 8.87
CA SER A 302 1.01 5.65 9.86
C SER A 302 1.44 7.04 9.41
N PRO A 303 1.91 7.90 10.33
CA PRO A 303 2.44 9.23 9.98
C PRO A 303 3.52 9.21 8.88
N GLN A 304 4.16 8.05 8.65
CA GLN A 304 5.11 7.79 7.58
C GLN A 304 4.57 8.11 6.18
N PHE A 305 3.24 8.15 5.98
CA PHE A 305 2.64 8.52 4.70
C PHE A 305 2.76 10.02 4.39
N TRP A 306 2.75 10.90 5.40
CA TRP A 306 2.79 12.36 5.19
C TRP A 306 4.21 12.95 5.16
N LEU A 307 5.15 12.29 5.84
CA LEU A 307 6.55 12.69 5.95
C LEU A 307 7.42 12.64 4.65
N PRO A 308 7.08 11.92 3.57
CA PRO A 308 7.87 11.86 2.35
C PRO A 308 7.91 13.16 1.54
N ASN A 309 6.88 14.00 1.63
CA ASN A 309 6.72 15.15 0.74
C ASN A 309 6.89 16.51 1.43
N SER A 310 7.68 16.59 2.50
CA SER A 310 8.06 17.88 3.08
C SER A 310 9.14 18.57 2.22
N THR A 311 8.91 18.76 0.92
CA THR A 311 9.57 19.84 0.16
C THR A 311 8.86 21.14 0.48
N GLU A 312 8.82 21.48 1.76
CA GLU A 312 8.50 22.84 2.19
C GLU A 312 9.76 23.64 1.91
N SER A 313 9.69 24.52 0.91
CA SER A 313 10.51 25.72 0.84
C SER A 313 10.66 26.30 2.25
N ASN A 314 11.88 26.69 2.64
CA ASN A 314 12.36 27.14 3.96
C ASN A 314 11.58 28.30 4.64
N SER A 315 10.25 28.39 4.53
CA SER A 315 9.44 29.55 4.89
C SER A 315 8.08 29.25 5.51
N VAL A 316 7.68 27.98 5.71
CA VAL A 316 6.45 27.65 6.46
C VAL A 316 6.83 26.87 7.72
N GLY A 317 6.37 27.34 8.87
CA GLY A 317 6.79 26.86 10.19
C GLY A 317 6.53 25.37 10.45
N ALA A 318 7.02 24.89 11.60
CA ALA A 318 6.85 23.51 12.01
C ALA A 318 5.37 23.08 12.02
N TRP A 319 5.04 22.00 11.32
CA TRP A 319 3.72 21.38 11.32
C TRP A 319 3.40 20.84 12.72
N GLN A 320 2.33 21.34 13.34
CA GLN A 320 1.86 20.87 14.66
C GLN A 320 0.87 19.70 14.54
N SER A 321 0.19 19.58 13.41
CA SER A 321 -0.77 18.51 13.13
C SER A 321 -1.01 18.36 11.63
N VAL A 322 -1.35 17.15 11.19
CA VAL A 322 -1.88 16.88 9.86
C VAL A 322 -3.29 16.33 10.02
N THR A 323 -4.25 16.95 9.35
CA THR A 323 -5.65 16.50 9.32
C THR A 323 -5.98 16.05 7.91
N SER A 324 -6.34 14.77 7.73
CA SER A 324 -6.98 14.33 6.48
C SER A 324 -8.43 14.81 6.53
N LEU A 325 -8.80 15.67 5.60
CA LEU A 325 -10.20 16.01 5.35
C LEU A 325 -10.70 15.10 4.23
N PRO A 326 -11.93 14.56 4.33
CA PRO A 326 -12.53 13.90 3.19
C PRO A 326 -12.55 14.87 2.00
N PRO A 327 -12.44 14.38 0.75
CA PRO A 327 -12.48 15.22 -0.43
C PRO A 327 -13.70 16.13 -0.39
N ILE A 328 -13.48 17.44 -0.31
CA ILE A 328 -14.54 18.44 -0.35
C ILE A 328 -14.95 18.68 -1.81
N LEU A 329 -16.24 18.60 -2.08
CA LEU A 329 -16.88 18.88 -3.37
C LEU A 329 -17.04 20.38 -3.60
#